data_AF-A0A0C9ZY58-F1
#
_entry.id   AF-A0A0C9ZY58-F1
#
_cell.length_a   1.000
_cell.length_b   1.000
_cell.length_c   1.000
_cell.angle_alpha   90.00
_cell.angle_beta   90.00
_cell.angle_gamma   90.00
#
_symmetry.space_group_name_H-M   'P 1'
#
loop_
_entity.id
_entity.type
_entity.pdbx_description
1 polymer ?
#
loop_
_entity_poly.entity_id
_entity_poly.type
_entity_poly.pdbx_seq_one_letter_code
_entity_poly.pdbx_strand_id
1 'polypeptide(L)'
;LELSEAEWEKVCLLLSLLVHPEKAQQAFSTEGGPTLHTTLPALEALHWAWSTCKSAAKYSTFESGLEAGLGKIEEYYERTSKSDVYIIAMLLDPTQKSKHIRKYWGNELFTQAMKHTEEII
;
A
#
# COMPACT_ATOMS: atom_id res chain seq x y z
N LEU A 1 8.48 -10.77 -35.46
CA LEU A 1 7.27 -10.41 -34.69
C LEU A 1 7.61 -9.08 -34.03
N GLU A 2 7.07 -7.99 -34.56
CA GLU A 2 7.21 -6.65 -34.00
C GLU A 2 5.84 -6.23 -33.48
N LEU A 3 5.81 -5.55 -32.33
CA LEU A 3 4.59 -5.00 -31.78
C LEU A 3 4.12 -3.86 -32.67
N SER A 4 2.81 -3.81 -32.92
CA SER A 4 2.19 -2.63 -33.51
C SER A 4 2.27 -1.44 -32.56
N GLU A 5 2.10 -0.23 -33.11
CA GLU A 5 2.08 1.01 -32.32
C GLU A 5 1.03 0.95 -31.20
N ALA A 6 -0.16 0.44 -31.48
CA ALA A 6 -1.23 0.28 -30.50
C ALA A 6 -0.90 -0.74 -29.39
N GLU A 7 -0.15 -1.81 -29.71
CA GLU A 7 0.33 -2.75 -28.69
C GLU A 7 1.43 -2.12 -27.83
N TRP A 8 2.31 -1.32 -28.44
CA TRP A 8 3.33 -0.58 -27.70
C TRP A 8 2.72 0.43 -26.72
N GLU A 9 1.69 1.15 -27.13
CA GLU A 9 0.93 2.04 -26.24
C GLU A 9 0.34 1.30 -25.04
N LYS A 10 -0.22 0.11 -25.25
CA LYS A 10 -0.72 -0.74 -24.15
C LYS A 10 0.40 -1.16 -23.20
N VAL A 11 1.57 -1.52 -23.72
CA VAL A 11 2.74 -1.85 -22.89
C VAL A 11 3.16 -0.64 -22.05
N CYS A 12 3.21 0.56 -22.62
CA CYS A 12 3.53 1.79 -21.89
C CYS A 12 2.52 2.09 -20.76
N LEU A 13 1.23 1.87 -21.03
CA LEU A 13 0.18 2.00 -20.00
C LEU A 13 0.34 0.95 -18.89
N LEU A 14 0.65 -0.30 -19.24
CA LEU A 14 0.92 -1.35 -18.26
C LEU A 14 2.13 -1.01 -17.39
N LEU A 15 3.23 -0.56 -17.99
CA LEU A 15 4.42 -0.11 -17.24
C LEU A 15 4.07 1.02 -16.27
N SER A 16 3.23 1.96 -16.69
CA SER A 16 2.74 3.04 -15.82
C SER A 16 1.96 2.51 -14.61
N LEU A 17 1.21 1.40 -14.77
CA LEU A 17 0.53 0.73 -13.67
C LEU A 17 1.49 -0.03 -12.74
N LEU A 18 2.52 -0.67 -13.31
CA LEU A 18 3.49 -1.51 -12.58
C LEU A 18 4.48 -0.72 -11.72
N VAL A 19 4.69 0.57 -12.00
CA VAL A 19 5.48 1.45 -11.12
C VAL A 19 4.90 1.55 -9.71
N HIS A 20 3.58 1.40 -9.53
CA HIS A 20 2.94 1.47 -8.22
C HIS A 20 3.27 0.26 -7.32
N PRO A 21 3.04 -1.00 -7.73
CA PRO A 21 3.42 -2.17 -6.93
C PRO A 21 4.93 -2.30 -6.77
N GLU A 22 5.74 -1.85 -7.73
CA GLU A 22 7.20 -1.77 -7.56
C GLU A 22 7.58 -0.91 -6.36
N LYS A 23 7.00 0.30 -6.23
CA LYS A 23 7.24 1.19 -5.08
C LYS A 23 6.80 0.55 -3.76
N ALA A 24 5.65 -0.14 -3.75
CA ALA A 24 5.18 -0.84 -2.56
C ALA A 24 6.12 -2.00 -2.18
N GLN A 25 6.53 -2.80 -3.17
CA GLN A 25 7.47 -3.91 -2.99
C GLN A 25 8.81 -3.42 -2.46
N GLN A 26 9.34 -2.33 -3.02
CA GLN A 26 10.56 -1.70 -2.52
C GLN A 26 10.40 -1.28 -1.05
N ALA A 27 9.27 -0.67 -0.68
CA ALA A 27 9.01 -0.27 0.71
C ALA A 27 9.02 -1.46 1.70
N PHE A 28 8.61 -2.66 1.27
CA PHE A 28 8.66 -3.88 2.08
C PHE A 28 10.07 -4.49 2.16
N SER A 29 10.89 -4.28 1.12
CA SER A 29 12.10 -5.08 0.87
C SER A 29 13.41 -4.31 1.08
N THR A 30 13.36 -3.07 1.59
CA THR A 30 14.61 -2.31 1.81
C THR A 30 15.44 -2.97 2.91
N GLU A 31 16.72 -3.21 2.66
CA GLU A 31 17.64 -3.76 3.68
C GLU A 31 18.26 -2.67 4.57
N GLY A 32 18.01 -1.39 4.29
CA GLY A 32 18.61 -0.25 4.99
C GLY A 32 18.03 0.04 6.38
N GLY A 33 17.06 -0.73 6.86
CA GLY A 33 16.42 -0.54 8.16
C GLY A 33 15.15 -1.39 8.34
N PRO A 34 14.44 -1.24 9.48
CA PRO A 34 13.19 -1.96 9.73
C PRO A 34 12.12 -1.59 8.69
N THR A 35 11.44 -2.56 8.08
CA THR A 35 10.42 -2.28 7.03
C THR A 35 8.98 -2.55 7.50
N LEU A 36 8.78 -3.13 8.68
CA LEU A 36 7.43 -3.41 9.20
C LEU A 36 6.55 -2.15 9.29
N HIS A 37 7.14 -1.03 9.72
CA HIS A 37 6.43 0.25 9.87
C HIS A 37 5.94 0.86 8.55
N THR A 38 6.51 0.46 7.40
CA THR A 38 6.10 0.95 6.08
C THR A 38 5.02 0.08 5.43
N THR A 39 4.74 -1.11 6.00
CA THR A 39 3.97 -2.14 5.30
C THR A 39 2.50 -1.71 5.09
N LEU A 40 1.79 -1.34 6.15
CA LEU A 40 0.40 -0.86 6.05
C LEU A 40 0.30 0.43 5.22
N PRO A 41 1.15 1.47 5.45
CA PRO A 41 1.17 2.66 4.60
C PRO A 41 1.37 2.37 3.11
N ALA A 42 2.25 1.43 2.75
CA ALA A 42 2.52 1.10 1.36
C ALA A 42 1.36 0.34 0.70
N LEU A 43 0.66 -0.53 1.44
CA LEU A 43 -0.57 -1.17 0.97
C LEU A 43 -1.69 -0.14 0.74
N GLU A 44 -1.89 0.79 1.67
CA GLU A 44 -2.89 1.87 1.53
C GLU A 44 -2.58 2.77 0.33
N ALA A 45 -1.32 3.17 0.16
CA ALA A 45 -0.88 3.98 -0.97
C ALA A 45 -1.06 3.27 -2.31
N LEU A 46 -0.76 1.97 -2.38
CA LEU A 46 -0.95 1.15 -3.58
C LEU A 46 -2.43 0.99 -3.91
N HIS A 47 -3.27 0.68 -2.92
CA HIS A 47 -4.72 0.57 -3.09
C HIS A 47 -5.32 1.86 -3.64
N TRP A 48 -4.96 3.00 -3.06
CA TRP A 48 -5.43 4.31 -3.52
C TRP A 48 -4.98 4.62 -4.96
N ALA A 49 -3.72 4.35 -5.28
CA ALA A 49 -3.17 4.60 -6.61
C ALA A 49 -3.88 3.74 -7.68
N TRP A 50 -4.09 2.46 -7.42
CA TRP A 50 -4.76 1.55 -8.34
C TRP A 50 -6.26 1.80 -8.44
N SER A 51 -6.92 2.20 -7.35
CA SER A 51 -8.32 2.66 -7.38
C SER A 51 -8.48 3.90 -8.26
N THR A 52 -7.56 4.85 -8.15
CA THR A 52 -7.51 6.03 -9.03
C THR A 52 -7.28 5.62 -10.49
N CYS A 53 -6.40 4.66 -10.74
CA CYS A 53 -6.14 4.15 -12.09
C CYS A 53 -7.35 3.41 -12.66
N LYS A 54 -8.06 2.58 -11.88
CA LYS A 54 -9.29 1.88 -12.31
C LYS A 54 -10.36 2.87 -12.77
N SER A 55 -10.46 4.04 -12.11
CA SER A 55 -11.41 5.09 -12.50
C SER A 55 -11.05 5.85 -13.78
N ALA A 56 -9.82 5.72 -14.29
CA ALA A 56 -9.35 6.47 -15.44
C ALA A 56 -9.61 5.71 -16.75
N ALA A 57 -10.32 6.34 -17.69
CA ALA A 57 -10.73 5.74 -18.96
C ALA A 57 -9.58 5.10 -19.77
N LYS A 58 -8.36 5.68 -19.69
CA LYS A 58 -7.16 5.17 -20.38
C LYS A 58 -6.71 3.78 -19.91
N TYR A 59 -7.15 3.33 -18.73
CA TYR A 59 -6.80 2.01 -18.17
C TYR A 59 -7.97 1.01 -18.24
N SER A 60 -9.05 1.33 -18.96
CA SER A 60 -10.21 0.43 -19.13
C SER A 60 -9.83 -0.97 -19.63
N THR A 61 -8.80 -1.10 -20.47
CA THR A 61 -8.30 -2.40 -20.95
C THR A 61 -7.72 -3.28 -19.83
N PHE A 62 -7.34 -2.69 -18.68
CA PHE A 62 -6.77 -3.39 -17.52
C PHE A 62 -7.74 -3.51 -16.34
N GLU A 63 -9.01 -3.18 -16.52
CA GLU A 63 -9.99 -3.10 -15.43
C GLU A 63 -10.09 -4.39 -14.61
N SER A 64 -10.17 -5.55 -15.28
CA SER A 64 -10.25 -6.86 -14.62
C SER A 64 -8.98 -7.19 -13.83
N GLY A 65 -7.81 -6.85 -14.38
CA GLY A 65 -6.52 -7.04 -13.71
C GLY A 65 -6.38 -6.13 -12.48
N LEU A 66 -6.83 -4.88 -12.60
CA LEU A 66 -6.86 -3.92 -11.49
C LEU A 66 -7.83 -4.35 -10.39
N GLU A 67 -8.99 -4.88 -10.75
CA GLU A 67 -9.95 -5.40 -9.78
C GLU A 67 -9.40 -6.61 -9.01
N ALA A 68 -8.81 -7.58 -9.71
CA ALA A 68 -8.14 -8.71 -9.06
C ALA A 68 -6.97 -8.25 -8.16
N GLY A 69 -6.19 -7.27 -8.63
CA GLY A 69 -5.09 -6.67 -7.89
C GLY A 69 -5.54 -5.96 -6.61
N LEU A 70 -6.60 -5.15 -6.69
CA LEU A 70 -7.20 -4.46 -5.54
C LEU A 70 -7.72 -5.45 -4.50
N GLY A 71 -8.43 -6.50 -4.93
CA GLY A 71 -8.87 -7.56 -4.03
C GLY A 71 -7.72 -8.25 -3.31
N LYS A 72 -6.57 -8.42 -3.98
CA LYS A 72 -5.38 -8.98 -3.34
C LYS A 72 -4.75 -8.04 -2.32
N ILE A 73 -4.73 -6.74 -2.62
CA ILE A 73 -4.22 -5.71 -1.68
C ILE A 73 -5.10 -5.67 -0.43
N GLU A 74 -6.43 -5.72 -0.58
CA GLU A 74 -7.37 -5.78 0.54
C GLU A 74 -7.15 -7.02 1.42
N GLU A 75 -6.99 -8.20 0.81
CA GLU A 75 -6.67 -9.43 1.56
C GLU A 75 -5.39 -9.27 2.40
N TYR A 76 -4.32 -8.74 1.81
CA TYR A 76 -3.07 -8.55 2.54
C TYR A 76 -3.17 -7.44 3.59
N TYR A 77 -3.93 -6.37 3.33
CA TYR A 77 -4.17 -5.33 4.30
C TYR A 77 -4.89 -5.90 5.52
N GLU A 78 -5.98 -6.63 5.35
CA GLU A 78 -6.73 -7.27 6.44
C GLU A 78 -5.88 -8.24 7.25
N ARG A 79 -5.02 -9.03 6.58
CA ARG A 79 -4.14 -9.98 7.27
C ARG A 79 -3.06 -9.27 8.07
N THR A 80 -2.53 -8.17 7.54
CA THR A 80 -1.47 -7.38 8.15
C THR A 80 -2.00 -6.55 9.32
N SER A 81 -3.18 -5.95 9.17
CA SER A 81 -3.79 -5.09 10.20
C SER A 81 -4.30 -5.85 11.41
N LYS A 82 -4.55 -7.16 11.29
CA LYS A 82 -4.85 -8.06 12.42
C LYS A 82 -3.65 -8.35 13.33
N SER A 83 -2.44 -8.02 12.89
CA SER A 83 -1.22 -8.21 13.69
C SER A 83 -0.77 -6.89 14.29
N ASP A 84 -0.80 -6.80 15.62
CA ASP A 84 -0.42 -5.61 16.36
C ASP A 84 1.04 -5.22 16.11
N VAL A 85 1.90 -6.16 15.71
CA VAL A 85 3.32 -5.92 15.41
C VAL A 85 3.51 -4.81 14.38
N TYR A 86 2.66 -4.74 13.35
CA TYR A 86 2.76 -3.70 12.33
C TYR A 86 2.35 -2.33 12.87
N ILE A 87 1.28 -2.30 13.68
CA ILE A 87 0.76 -1.07 14.30
C ILE A 87 1.77 -0.53 15.33
N ILE A 88 2.34 -1.42 16.15
CA ILE A 88 3.38 -1.08 17.12
C ILE A 88 4.64 -0.60 16.40
N ALA A 89 5.07 -1.26 15.31
CA ALA A 89 6.21 -0.79 14.53
C ALA A 89 5.98 0.63 13.95
N MET A 90 4.77 0.92 13.47
CA MET A 90 4.39 2.27 13.02
C MET A 90 4.39 3.30 14.16
N LEU A 91 4.02 2.91 15.36
CA LEU A 91 4.02 3.78 16.52
C LEU A 91 5.44 4.09 17.02
N LEU A 92 6.29 3.08 17.05
CA LEU A 92 7.67 3.15 17.53
C LEU A 92 8.60 3.86 16.53
N ASP A 93 8.21 4.02 15.26
CA ASP A 93 9.01 4.76 14.29
C ASP A 93 9.17 6.24 14.71
N PRO A 94 10.39 6.65 15.10
CA PRO A 94 10.65 7.99 15.60
C PRO A 94 10.59 9.07 14.50
N THR A 95 10.62 8.67 13.22
CA THR A 95 10.55 9.59 12.08
C THR A 95 9.09 9.99 11.78
N GLN A 96 8.16 9.05 11.94
CA GLN A 96 6.74 9.27 11.74
C GLN A 96 6.00 9.65 13.03
N LYS A 97 6.45 9.22 14.22
CA LYS A 97 5.83 9.53 15.53
C LYS A 97 4.31 9.49 15.50
N SER A 98 3.70 8.40 15.04
CA SER A 98 2.24 8.22 14.90
C SER A 98 1.52 9.15 13.91
N LYS A 99 2.23 10.00 13.14
CA LYS A 99 1.61 10.92 12.17
C LYS A 99 0.72 10.19 11.18
N HIS A 100 1.13 9.01 10.71
CA HIS A 100 0.35 8.21 9.79
C HIS A 100 -0.99 7.80 10.41
N ILE A 101 -0.96 7.19 11.59
CA ILE A 101 -2.15 6.75 12.33
C ILE A 101 -3.09 7.93 12.56
N ARG A 102 -2.59 9.05 13.09
CA ARG A 102 -3.44 10.23 13.34
C ARG A 102 -4.05 10.82 12.08
N LYS A 103 -3.30 10.84 10.98
CA LYS A 103 -3.73 11.44 9.71
C LYS A 103 -4.74 10.59 8.97
N TYR A 104 -4.52 9.27 8.90
CA TYR A 104 -5.30 8.39 8.05
C TYR A 104 -6.30 7.53 8.82
N TRP A 105 -6.03 7.19 10.08
CA TRP A 105 -6.90 6.35 10.91
C TRP A 105 -7.66 7.17 11.97
N GLY A 106 -7.16 8.35 12.32
CA GLY A 106 -7.80 9.27 13.25
C GLY A 106 -7.34 9.12 14.71
N ASN A 107 -7.78 10.04 15.57
CA ASN A 107 -7.33 10.11 16.96
C ASN A 107 -7.86 8.98 17.85
N GLU A 108 -9.04 8.43 17.57
CA GLU A 108 -9.60 7.34 18.36
C GLU A 108 -8.76 6.07 18.25
N LEU A 109 -8.46 5.64 17.02
CA LEU A 109 -7.59 4.49 16.78
C LEU A 109 -6.15 4.74 17.28
N PHE A 110 -5.67 5.98 17.23
CA PHE A 110 -4.39 6.33 17.86
C PHE A 110 -4.42 6.08 19.38
N THR A 111 -5.46 6.53 20.09
CA THR A 111 -5.57 6.32 21.54
C THR A 111 -5.66 4.83 21.89
N GLN A 112 -6.40 4.04 21.10
CA GLN A 112 -6.47 2.59 21.28
C GLN A 112 -5.10 1.93 21.09
N ALA A 113 -4.38 2.27 20.03
CA ALA A 113 -3.05 1.73 19.76
C ALA A 113 -2.02 2.07 20.85
N MET A 114 -2.05 3.32 21.37
CA MET A 114 -1.21 3.74 22.50
C MET A 114 -1.50 2.92 23.75
N LYS A 115 -2.78 2.82 24.13
CA LYS A 115 -3.19 2.06 25.32
C LYS A 115 -2.75 0.59 25.21
N HIS A 116 -2.94 -0.01 24.04
CA HIS A 116 -2.54 -1.40 23.82
C HIS A 116 -1.02 -1.60 23.91
N THR A 117 -0.24 -0.64 23.43
CA THR A 117 1.23 -0.68 23.54
C THR A 117 1.68 -0.57 25.01
N GLU A 118 1.02 0.24 25.82
CA GLU A 118 1.28 0.37 27.27
C GLU A 118 0.92 -0.90 28.06
N GLU A 119 0.00 -1.74 27.57
CA GLU A 119 -0.38 -3.01 28.20
C GLU A 119 0.59 -4.16 27.89
N ILE A 120 1.37 -4.04 26.79
CA ILE A 120 2.32 -5.07 26.32
C ILE A 120 3.72 -4.90 26.94
N ILE A 121 4.07 -3.70 27.41
CA ILE A 121 5.37 -3.35 28.02
C ILE A 121 5.29 -3.48 29.54
#